data_AF-A0A4R2PSW5-F1
#
_entry.id   AF-A0A4R2PSW5-F1
#
_cell.length_a   1.000
_cell.length_b   1.000
_cell.length_c   1.000
_cell.angle_alpha   90.00
_cell.angle_beta   90.00
_cell.angle_gamma   90.00
#
_symmetry.space_group_name_H-M   'P 1'
#
loop_
_entity.id
_entity.type
_entity.pdbx_description
1 polymer ?
#
loop_
_entity_poly.entity_id
_entity_poly.type
_entity_poly.pdbx_seq_one_letter_code
_entity_poly.pdbx_strand_id
1 'polypeptide(L)'
;MYLVSDGHDVAYLPGLAMRRIADLYPGSTKTDARDAYVIADAARTLPHTLRELNVDDEALAELDVLVGFDDDLAAEATRISNRIRGLLTGIHPALERVLGPKTAHLA
;
A
#
# COMPACT_ATOMS: atom_id res chain seq x y z
N MET A 1 7.50 2.12 -3.34
CA MET A 1 8.61 1.31 -3.89
C MET A 1 8.48 1.39 -5.41
N TYR A 2 9.11 2.40 -6.00
CA TYR A 2 9.06 2.62 -7.45
C TYR A 2 10.28 1.92 -8.05
N LEU A 3 10.05 0.81 -8.75
CA LEU A 3 11.08 0.20 -9.59
C LEU A 3 10.91 0.78 -10.99
N VAL A 4 11.70 1.81 -11.29
CA VAL A 4 12.03 2.15 -12.67
C VAL A 4 12.71 0.92 -13.27
N SER A 5 12.12 0.38 -14.33
CA SER A 5 12.56 -0.85 -14.98
C SER A 5 13.96 -0.68 -15.57
N ASP A 6 14.91 -1.48 -15.11
CA ASP A 6 16.26 -1.63 -15.67
C ASP A 6 16.22 -2.49 -16.96
N GLY A 7 15.13 -2.42 -17.75
CA GLY A 7 14.93 -3.21 -18.96
C GLY A 7 14.50 -4.67 -18.71
N HIS A 8 13.91 -4.97 -17.56
CA HIS A 8 13.42 -6.31 -17.23
C HIS A 8 11.90 -6.41 -17.36
N ASP A 9 11.42 -7.55 -17.86
CA ASP A 9 9.99 -7.87 -17.89
C ASP A 9 9.43 -7.94 -16.46
N VAL A 10 8.40 -7.14 -16.20
CA VAL A 10 7.75 -7.08 -14.89
C VAL A 10 6.44 -7.87 -14.96
N ALA A 11 6.24 -8.75 -13.99
CA ALA A 11 5.00 -9.50 -13.84
C ALA A 11 4.64 -9.61 -12.36
N TYR A 12 3.34 -9.75 -12.07
CA TYR A 12 2.87 -9.99 -10.72
C TYR A 12 2.26 -11.38 -10.58
N LEU A 13 2.40 -11.99 -9.40
CA LEU A 13 1.74 -13.23 -9.05
C LEU A 13 0.38 -12.91 -8.39
N PRO A 14 -0.77 -13.24 -9.00
CA PRO A 14 -2.07 -12.94 -8.42
C PRO A 14 -2.25 -13.58 -7.04
N GLY A 15 -2.86 -12.87 -6.09
CA GLY A 15 -2.93 -13.32 -4.69
C GLY A 15 -3.58 -14.70 -4.48
N LEU A 16 -4.55 -15.08 -5.32
CA LEU A 16 -5.15 -16.41 -5.26
C LEU A 16 -4.19 -17.51 -5.74
N ALA A 17 -3.41 -17.22 -6.79
CA ALA A 17 -2.37 -18.12 -7.27
C ALA A 17 -1.24 -18.24 -6.25
N MET A 18 -0.76 -17.11 -5.71
CA MET A 18 0.23 -17.06 -4.64
C MET A 18 -0.18 -17.92 -3.44
N ARG A 19 -1.42 -17.77 -2.96
CA ARG A 19 -1.92 -18.55 -1.82
C ARG A 19 -1.91 -20.06 -2.11
N ARG A 20 -2.40 -20.47 -3.27
CA ARG A 20 -2.42 -21.89 -3.68
C ARG A 20 -1.01 -22.47 -3.80
N ILE A 21 -0.07 -21.69 -4.32
CA ILE A 21 1.33 -22.10 -4.45
C ILE A 21 1.98 -22.18 -3.06
N ALA A 22 1.75 -21.19 -2.19
CA ALA A 22 2.28 -21.17 -0.84
C ALA A 22 1.80 -22.37 0.00
N ASP A 23 0.60 -22.89 -0.25
CA ASP A 23 0.09 -24.10 0.43
C ASP A 23 0.89 -25.37 0.07
N LEU A 24 1.67 -25.36 -1.03
CA LEU A 24 2.53 -26.49 -1.44
C LEU A 24 3.88 -26.51 -0.70
N TYR A 25 4.23 -25.43 0.00
CA TYR A 25 5.50 -25.31 0.72
C TYR A 25 5.35 -25.62 2.21
N PRO A 26 6.25 -26.41 2.80
CA PRO A 26 6.19 -26.76 4.23
C PRO A 26 6.29 -25.51 5.13
N GLY A 27 5.58 -25.57 6.26
CA GLY A 27 5.48 -24.49 7.24
C GLY A 27 4.29 -23.56 6.97
N SER A 28 3.44 -23.32 7.96
CA SER A 28 2.22 -22.49 7.85
C SER A 28 2.42 -21.06 8.36
N THR A 29 3.57 -20.75 8.95
CA THR A 29 3.88 -19.41 9.45
C THR A 29 4.22 -18.50 8.28
N LYS A 30 3.45 -17.42 8.15
CA LYS A 30 3.74 -16.35 7.20
C LYS A 30 5.02 -15.63 7.63
N THR A 31 6.02 -15.62 6.75
CA THR A 31 7.25 -14.84 6.92
C THR A 31 7.64 -14.24 5.58
N ASP A 32 8.17 -13.02 5.58
CA ASP A 32 8.54 -12.32 4.33
C ASP A 32 9.60 -13.10 3.53
N ALA A 33 10.53 -13.77 4.22
CA ALA A 33 11.55 -14.60 3.58
C ALA A 33 10.95 -15.82 2.86
N ARG A 34 9.92 -16.46 3.43
CA ARG A 34 9.21 -17.57 2.80
C ARG A 34 8.41 -17.08 1.60
N ASP A 35 7.67 -15.98 1.76
CA ASP A 35 6.86 -15.41 0.68
C ASP A 35 7.76 -15.01 -0.51
N ALA A 36 8.93 -14.39 -0.26
CA ALA A 36 9.92 -14.07 -1.28
C ALA A 36 10.46 -15.33 -2.00
N TYR A 37 10.78 -16.39 -1.26
CA TYR A 37 11.24 -17.64 -1.85
C TYR A 37 10.16 -18.30 -2.72
N VAL A 38 8.92 -18.36 -2.23
CA VAL A 38 7.78 -18.92 -2.97
C VAL A 38 7.52 -18.14 -4.26
N ILE A 39 7.55 -16.80 -4.22
CA ILE A 39 7.38 -15.96 -5.42
C ILE A 39 8.51 -16.20 -6.41
N ALA A 40 9.76 -16.23 -5.97
CA ALA A 40 10.91 -16.45 -6.84
C ALA A 40 10.88 -17.84 -7.49
N ASP A 41 10.54 -18.88 -6.72
CA ASP A 41 10.45 -20.23 -7.27
C ASP A 41 9.24 -20.40 -8.19
N ALA A 42 8.10 -19.78 -7.88
CA ALA A 42 6.94 -19.73 -8.76
C ALA A 42 7.27 -19.03 -10.09
N ALA A 43 8.00 -17.92 -10.04
CA ALA A 43 8.44 -17.22 -11.25
C ALA A 43 9.35 -18.10 -12.12
N ARG A 44 10.23 -18.88 -11.49
CA ARG A 44 11.16 -19.79 -12.17
C ARG A 44 10.50 -21.04 -12.73
N THR A 45 9.56 -21.64 -12.01
CA THR A 45 9.03 -22.99 -12.31
C THR A 45 7.61 -23.00 -12.87
N LEU A 46 6.82 -21.96 -12.56
CA LEU A 46 5.42 -21.81 -12.93
C LEU A 46 5.16 -20.45 -13.61
N PRO A 47 5.91 -20.07 -14.67
CA PRO A 47 5.83 -18.73 -15.27
C PRO A 47 4.43 -18.38 -15.78
N HIS A 48 3.63 -19.37 -16.19
CA HIS A 48 2.24 -19.20 -16.61
C HIS A 48 1.29 -18.75 -15.48
N THR A 49 1.73 -18.78 -14.22
CA THR A 49 0.96 -18.27 -13.08
C THR A 49 1.19 -16.79 -12.83
N LEU A 50 2.23 -16.22 -13.44
CA LEU A 50 2.51 -14.79 -13.44
C LEU A 50 1.64 -14.08 -14.46
N ARG A 51 1.26 -12.84 -14.15
CA ARG A 51 0.54 -11.97 -15.08
C ARG A 51 1.43 -10.77 -15.39
N GLU A 52 1.77 -10.63 -16.66
CA GLU A 52 2.58 -9.52 -17.14
C GLU A 52 1.96 -8.18 -16.77
N LEU A 53 2.83 -7.28 -16.32
CA LEU A 53 2.51 -5.87 -16.10
C LEU A 53 3.14 -5.09 -17.25
N ASN A 54 2.35 -4.90 -18.30
CA ASN A 54 2.64 -3.89 -19.31
C ASN A 54 2.12 -2.57 -18.74
N VAL A 55 2.97 -1.87 -18.00
CA VAL A 55 2.65 -0.53 -17.54
C VAL A 55 3.15 0.42 -18.61
N ASP A 56 2.23 1.07 -19.31
CA ASP A 56 2.59 2.15 -20.22
C ASP A 56 3.03 3.37 -19.39
N ASP A 57 3.90 4.19 -19.99
CA ASP A 57 4.40 5.41 -19.35
C ASP A 57 3.26 6.39 -19.00
N GLU A 58 2.14 6.31 -19.72
CA GLU A 58 0.94 7.12 -19.49
C GLU A 58 0.19 6.68 -18.22
N ALA A 59 -0.11 5.38 -18.02
CA ALA A 59 -0.76 4.93 -16.79
C ALA A 59 0.14 5.07 -15.56
N LEU A 60 1.47 4.96 -15.72
CA LEU A 60 2.41 5.30 -14.63
C LEU A 60 2.29 6.77 -14.25
N ALA A 61 2.29 7.68 -15.22
CA ALA A 61 2.15 9.11 -14.97
C ALA A 61 0.78 9.44 -14.33
N GLU A 62 -0.31 8.83 -14.79
CA GLU A 62 -1.63 9.00 -14.17
C GLU A 62 -1.67 8.48 -12.72
N LEU A 63 -1.08 7.31 -12.47
CA LEU A 63 -1.01 6.74 -11.13
C LEU A 63 -0.17 7.62 -10.20
N ASP A 64 0.95 8.16 -10.67
CA ASP A 64 1.78 9.09 -9.89
C ASP A 64 1.03 10.37 -9.52
N VAL A 65 0.23 10.91 -10.44
CA VAL A 65 -0.66 12.05 -10.16
C VAL A 65 -1.69 11.67 -9.08
N LEU A 66 -2.31 10.49 -9.18
CA LEU A 66 -3.29 10.04 -8.19
C LEU A 66 -2.67 9.81 -6.81
N VAL A 67 -1.48 9.22 -6.74
CA VAL A 67 -0.73 9.04 -5.49
C VAL A 67 -0.37 10.40 -4.88
N GLY A 68 0.06 11.36 -5.70
CA GLY A 68 0.30 12.73 -5.24
C GLY A 68 -0.95 13.38 -4.63
N PHE A 69 -2.12 13.19 -5.24
CA PHE A 69 -3.38 13.68 -4.67
C PHE A 69 -3.74 13.01 -3.34
N ASP A 70 -3.50 11.70 -3.20
CA ASP A 70 -3.74 10.98 -1.95
C ASP A 70 -2.83 11.49 -0.81
N ASP A 71 -1.54 11.69 -1.11
CA ASP A 71 -0.58 12.27 -0.16
C ASP A 71 -0.98 13.69 0.27
N ASP A 72 -1.37 14.53 -0.68
CA ASP A 72 -1.84 15.89 -0.40
C ASP A 72 -3.11 15.89 0.47
N LEU A 73 -4.05 14.99 0.18
CA LEU A 73 -5.29 14.83 0.94
C LEU A 73 -5.01 14.35 2.37
N ALA A 74 -4.12 13.39 2.55
CA ALA A 74 -3.72 12.90 3.87
C ALA A 74 -3.04 14.00 4.70
N ALA A 75 -2.18 14.80 4.07
CA ALA A 75 -1.53 15.95 4.69
C ALA A 75 -2.56 17.03 5.09
N GLU A 76 -3.53 17.31 4.22
CA GLU A 76 -4.59 18.28 4.50
C GLU A 76 -5.54 17.82 5.61
N ALA A 77 -5.96 16.55 5.60
CA ALA A 77 -6.77 15.98 6.67
C ALA A 77 -6.06 16.14 8.02
N THR A 78 -4.77 15.78 8.10
CA THR A 78 -3.94 15.94 9.30
C THR A 78 -3.86 17.41 9.74
N ARG A 79 -3.62 18.32 8.80
CA ARG A 79 -3.54 19.77 9.07
C ARG A 79 -4.84 20.30 9.65
N ILE A 80 -5.99 19.91 9.08
CA ILE A 80 -7.32 20.33 9.53
C ILE A 80 -7.61 19.75 10.92
N SER A 81 -7.36 18.46 11.16
CA SER A 81 -7.54 17.82 12.46
C SER A 81 -6.74 18.56 13.55
N ASN A 82 -5.47 18.84 13.30
CA ASN A 82 -4.62 19.56 14.25
C ASN A 82 -5.10 21.00 14.49
N ARG A 83 -5.59 21.69 13.45
CA ARG A 83 -6.18 23.03 13.59
C ARG A 83 -7.44 23.01 14.46
N ILE A 84 -8.34 22.04 14.25
CA ILE A 84 -9.54 21.87 15.07
C ILE A 84 -9.16 21.63 16.53
N ARG A 85 -8.21 20.73 16.78
CA ARG A 85 -7.74 20.45 18.15
C ARG A 85 -7.11 21.67 18.81
N GLY A 86 -6.32 22.45 18.08
CA GLY A 86 -5.76 23.71 18.57
C GLY A 86 -6.83 24.72 18.99
N LEU A 87 -7.88 24.90 18.17
CA LEU A 87 -9.01 25.77 18.48
C LEU A 87 -9.80 25.29 19.70
N LEU A 88 -10.12 24.00 19.75
CA LEU A 88 -10.85 23.41 20.88
C LEU A 88 -10.05 23.48 22.18
N THR A 89 -8.73 23.30 22.12
CA THR A 89 -7.84 23.45 23.28
C THR A 89 -7.87 24.89 23.81
N GLY A 90 -7.86 25.89 22.91
CA GLY A 90 -7.89 27.29 23.30
C GLY A 90 -9.22 27.75 23.88
N ILE A 91 -10.35 27.26 23.34
CA ILE A 91 -11.69 27.79 23.68
C ILE A 91 -12.40 26.91 24.72
N HIS A 92 -12.35 25.58 24.55
CA HIS A 92 -13.12 24.65 25.39
C HIS A 92 -12.38 23.31 25.58
N PRO A 93 -11.40 23.25 26.50
CA PRO A 93 -10.57 22.06 26.71
C PRO A 93 -11.34 20.78 27.03
N ALA A 94 -12.50 20.89 27.69
CA ALA A 94 -13.34 19.73 27.99
C ALA A 94 -13.99 19.12 26.74
N LEU A 95 -14.19 19.92 25.68
CA LEU A 95 -14.76 19.46 24.42
C LEU A 95 -13.67 18.85 23.54
N GLU A 96 -12.44 19.38 23.59
CA GLU A 96 -11.28 18.75 22.96
C GLU A 96 -11.08 17.32 23.47
N ARG A 97 -11.18 17.08 24.79
CA ARG A 97 -11.02 15.73 25.34
C ARG A 97 -12.02 14.70 24.78
N VAL A 98 -13.21 15.15 24.38
CA VAL A 98 -14.27 14.27 23.85
C VAL A 98 -14.18 14.12 22.33
N LEU A 99 -13.87 15.20 21.61
CA LEU A 99 -13.90 15.23 20.15
C LEU A 99 -12.53 15.08 19.50
N GLY A 100 -11.44 15.49 20.15
CA GLY A 100 -10.08 15.43 19.62
C GLY A 100 -9.69 14.05 19.08
N PRO A 101 -9.93 12.94 19.80
CA PRO A 101 -9.68 11.59 19.29
C PRO A 101 -10.50 11.21 18.04
N LYS A 102 -11.63 11.89 17.80
CA LYS A 102 -12.55 11.64 16.68
C LYS A 102 -12.31 12.54 15.46
N THR A 103 -11.44 13.54 15.60
CA THR A 103 -11.13 14.49 14.52
C THR A 103 -10.09 13.98 13.55
N ALA A 104 -9.34 12.93 13.91
CA ALA A 104 -8.38 12.31 12.99
C ALA A 104 -9.14 11.48 11.95
N HIS A 105 -8.76 11.64 10.68
CA HIS A 105 -9.12 10.65 9.67
C HIS A 105 -8.37 9.36 10.01
N LEU A 106 -9.11 8.26 10.21
CA LEU A 106 -8.51 6.93 10.29
C LEU A 106 -8.14 6.56 8.84
N ALA A 107 -6.88 6.68 8.49
CA ALA A 107 -6.34 6.12 7.25
C ALA A 107 -6.40 4.58 7.31
#